data_AF-A0A520KG71-F1
#
_entry.id   AF-A0A520KG71-F1
#
_cell.length_a   1.000
_cell.length_b   1.000
_cell.length_c   1.000
_cell.angle_alpha   90.00
_cell.angle_beta   90.00
_cell.angle_gamma   90.00
#
_symmetry.space_group_name_H-M   'P 1'
#
loop_
_entity.id
_entity.type
_entity.pdbx_description
1 polymer ?
#
loop_
_entity_poly.entity_id
_entity_poly.type
_entity_poly.pdbx_seq_one_letter_code
_entity_poly.pdbx_strand_id
1 'polypeptide(L)'
;MSIESFKLADNEILIVKGENGLLGIAKAKGINKVLIESFEKEIELIVNPEDIIAVSCFSNNEKFISGIACMIYLIREIGIPLISFPKERKTSFIPNMLIAIGKHIILTTKIEPGKERQNMLCVAKDFDNIEIISNNENIILKGIDKIKVKMFKISQFHIQYKNNY
;
A
#
# COMPACT_ATOMS: atom_id res chain seq x y z
N MET A 1 0.65 -23.17 -5.20
CA MET A 1 0.60 -21.77 -4.74
C MET A 1 1.84 -21.56 -3.92
N SER A 2 2.78 -20.76 -4.42
CA SER A 2 3.99 -20.45 -3.67
C SER A 2 3.67 -19.55 -2.48
N ILE A 3 4.53 -19.65 -1.48
CA ILE A 3 4.47 -18.84 -0.28
C ILE A 3 5.89 -18.32 -0.05
N GLU A 4 6.04 -17.01 -0.02
CA GLU A 4 7.30 -16.36 0.35
C GLU A 4 7.08 -15.54 1.62
N SER A 5 8.09 -15.54 2.50
CA SER A 5 8.06 -14.85 3.79
C SER A 5 9.21 -13.86 3.86
N PHE A 6 8.88 -12.60 4.12
CA PHE A 6 9.84 -11.51 4.21
C PHE A 6 9.80 -10.93 5.60
N LYS A 7 10.89 -11.07 6.36
CA LYS A 7 11.07 -10.26 7.58
C LYS A 7 11.13 -8.80 7.18
N LEU A 8 10.34 -7.93 7.79
CA LEU A 8 10.30 -6.50 7.48
C LEU A 8 10.46 -5.68 8.76
N ALA A 9 11.44 -4.77 8.79
CA ALA A 9 11.59 -3.84 9.92
C ALA A 9 10.55 -2.70 9.83
N ASP A 10 10.32 -2.03 10.95
CA ASP A 10 9.24 -1.02 11.04
C ASP A 10 9.50 0.21 10.15
N ASN A 11 10.77 0.51 9.85
CA ASN A 11 11.19 1.57 8.94
C ASN A 11 11.45 1.10 7.50
N GLU A 12 11.15 -0.16 7.17
CA GLU A 12 11.33 -0.71 5.83
C GLU A 12 10.01 -0.77 5.05
N ILE A 13 10.13 -0.60 3.73
CA ILE A 13 9.06 -0.88 2.77
C ILE A 13 9.57 -2.00 1.86
N LEU A 14 8.80 -3.08 1.75
CA LEU A 14 9.00 -4.09 0.71
C LEU A 14 8.41 -3.56 -0.60
N ILE A 15 9.26 -3.40 -1.61
CA ILE A 15 8.85 -3.04 -2.97
C ILE A 15 8.80 -4.31 -3.81
N VAL A 16 7.65 -4.57 -4.43
CA VAL A 16 7.45 -5.63 -5.42
C VAL A 16 7.21 -4.96 -6.77
N LYS A 17 8.15 -5.14 -7.69
CA LYS A 17 8.09 -4.55 -9.05
C LYS A 17 7.69 -5.61 -10.06
N GLY A 18 6.53 -5.41 -10.67
CA GLY A 18 6.03 -6.20 -11.81
C GLY A 18 6.34 -5.53 -13.14
N GLU A 19 5.79 -6.09 -14.22
CA GLU A 19 5.93 -5.55 -15.57
C GLU A 19 5.05 -4.31 -15.80
N ASN A 20 3.85 -4.30 -15.21
CA ASN A 20 2.82 -3.29 -15.41
C ASN A 20 2.56 -2.42 -14.17
N GLY A 21 3.17 -2.74 -13.02
CA GLY A 21 2.94 -1.99 -11.80
C GLY A 21 3.99 -2.14 -10.71
N LEU A 22 3.76 -1.39 -9.63
CA LEU A 22 4.52 -1.46 -8.38
C LEU A 22 3.58 -1.73 -7.22
N LEU A 23 4.10 -2.39 -6.20
CA LEU A 23 3.43 -2.60 -4.92
C LEU A 23 4.43 -2.28 -3.81
N GLY A 24 4.04 -1.40 -2.88
CA GLY A 24 4.77 -1.12 -1.66
C GLY A 24 4.03 -1.66 -0.46
N ILE A 25 4.74 -2.35 0.44
CA ILE A 25 4.17 -2.95 1.64
C ILE A 25 5.00 -2.51 2.84
N ALA A 26 4.35 -1.91 3.83
CA ALA A 26 4.95 -1.52 5.10
C ALA A 26 4.11 -2.00 6.27
N LYS A 27 4.71 -2.15 7.44
CA LYS A 27 3.93 -2.34 8.67
C LYS A 27 3.17 -1.06 9.01
N ALA A 28 1.95 -1.20 9.52
CA ALA A 28 1.17 -0.08 10.04
C ALA A 28 1.55 0.31 11.48
N LYS A 29 2.48 -0.43 12.09
CA LYS A 29 2.95 -0.19 13.46
C LYS A 29 3.31 1.28 13.69
N GLY A 30 2.80 1.85 14.79
CA GLY A 30 2.96 3.26 15.14
C GLY A 30 1.67 4.08 15.04
N ILE A 31 0.66 3.59 14.33
CA ILE A 31 -0.68 4.20 14.28
C ILE A 31 -1.76 3.25 14.81
N ASN A 32 -2.81 3.81 15.39
CA ASN A 32 -3.99 3.08 15.87
C ASN A 32 -5.27 3.42 15.10
N LYS A 33 -5.23 4.46 14.26
CA LYS A 33 -6.30 4.82 13.35
C LYS A 33 -5.79 5.57 12.12
N VAL A 34 -6.56 5.51 11.04
CA VAL A 34 -6.45 6.40 9.88
C VAL A 34 -7.79 7.10 9.68
N LEU A 35 -7.74 8.42 9.51
CA LEU A 35 -8.92 9.20 9.18
C LEU A 35 -9.16 9.11 7.68
N ILE A 36 -10.41 8.83 7.30
CA ILE A 36 -10.88 8.85 5.92
C ILE A 36 -11.93 9.95 5.80
N GLU A 37 -11.54 11.07 5.19
CA GLU A 37 -12.44 12.19 4.93
C GLU A 37 -13.22 11.94 3.64
N SER A 38 -14.54 12.10 3.70
CA SER A 38 -15.41 12.14 2.52
C SER A 38 -16.31 13.38 2.59
N PHE A 39 -16.99 13.70 1.49
CA PHE A 39 -17.92 14.84 1.45
C PHE A 39 -19.13 14.68 2.38
N GLU A 40 -19.48 13.45 2.75
CA GLU A 40 -20.66 13.17 3.59
C GLU A 40 -20.31 13.04 5.06
N LYS A 41 -19.16 12.42 5.36
CA LYS A 41 -18.71 12.16 6.74
C LYS A 41 -17.22 11.83 6.80
N GLU A 42 -16.65 12.05 7.98
CA GLU A 42 -15.37 11.45 8.37
C GLU A 42 -15.60 10.00 8.85
N ILE A 43 -14.71 9.11 8.47
CA ILE A 43 -14.71 7.71 8.89
C ILE A 43 -13.36 7.42 9.55
N GLU A 44 -13.38 6.88 10.77
CA GLU A 44 -12.16 6.37 11.40
C GLU A 44 -11.97 4.89 11.05
N LEU A 45 -10.85 4.56 10.40
CA LEU A 45 -10.40 3.19 10.22
C LEU A 45 -9.51 2.80 11.40
N ILE A 46 -9.98 1.90 12.27
CA ILE A 46 -9.16 1.33 13.34
C ILE A 46 -8.03 0.50 12.73
N VAL A 47 -6.81 0.75 13.18
CA VAL A 47 -5.60 0.04 12.74
C VAL A 47 -5.03 -0.76 13.89
N ASN A 48 -4.85 -2.06 13.67
CA ASN A 48 -4.25 -2.96 14.63
C ASN A 48 -2.71 -2.95 14.51
N PRO A 49 -1.97 -3.22 15.59
CA PRO A 49 -0.50 -3.28 15.56
C PRO A 49 0.07 -4.28 14.53
N GLU A 50 -0.69 -5.31 14.22
CA GLU A 50 -0.35 -6.36 13.25
C GLU A 50 -0.76 -6.00 11.82
N ASP A 51 -1.48 -4.89 11.59
CA ASP A 51 -1.91 -4.51 10.26
C ASP A 51 -0.73 -4.01 9.41
N ILE A 52 -0.92 -4.08 8.09
CA ILE A 52 0.02 -3.56 7.10
C ILE A 52 -0.63 -2.48 6.28
N ILE A 53 0.19 -1.62 5.71
CA ILE A 53 -0.19 -0.63 4.71
C ILE A 53 0.35 -1.13 3.37
N ALA A 54 -0.55 -1.38 2.42
CA ALA A 54 -0.20 -1.75 1.05
C ALA A 54 -0.61 -0.63 0.10
N VAL A 55 0.33 -0.18 -0.73
CA VAL A 55 0.10 0.83 -1.77
C VAL A 55 0.39 0.20 -3.13
N SER A 56 -0.60 0.16 -4.02
CA SER A 56 -0.44 -0.28 -5.40
C SER A 56 -0.24 0.90 -6.33
N CYS A 57 0.44 0.68 -7.45
CA CYS A 57 0.58 1.64 -8.54
C CYS A 57 0.43 0.95 -9.90
N PHE A 58 -0.35 1.55 -10.80
CA PHE A 58 -0.55 1.07 -12.18
C PHE A 58 0.57 1.49 -13.15
N SER A 59 1.75 1.82 -12.61
CA SER A 59 2.95 2.14 -13.38
C SER A 59 4.16 1.43 -12.79
N ASN A 60 5.02 0.89 -13.65
CA ASN A 60 6.29 0.26 -13.26
C ASN A 60 7.47 1.26 -13.17
N ASN A 61 7.21 2.56 -13.38
CA ASN A 61 8.24 3.59 -13.40
C ASN A 61 8.76 3.84 -11.98
N GLU A 62 10.08 3.76 -11.81
CA GLU A 62 10.75 3.84 -10.50
C GLU A 62 10.51 5.15 -9.77
N LYS A 63 10.14 6.24 -10.45
CA LYS A 63 9.75 7.50 -9.80
C LYS A 63 8.57 7.30 -8.82
N PHE A 64 7.70 6.33 -9.08
CA PHE A 64 6.55 6.04 -8.21
C PHE A 64 6.95 5.31 -6.93
N ILE A 65 8.18 4.77 -6.82
CA ILE A 65 8.69 4.23 -5.54
C ILE A 65 8.76 5.35 -4.49
N SER A 66 9.23 6.54 -4.87
CA SER A 66 9.23 7.71 -3.99
C SER A 66 7.81 8.17 -3.66
N GLY A 67 6.87 8.06 -4.61
CA GLY A 67 5.45 8.35 -4.37
C GLY A 67 4.81 7.39 -3.36
N ILE A 68 5.07 6.09 -3.49
CA ILE A 68 4.65 5.04 -2.54
C ILE A 68 5.21 5.33 -1.15
N ALA A 69 6.53 5.58 -1.06
CA ALA A 69 7.17 5.88 0.22
C ALA A 69 6.60 7.15 0.86
N CYS A 70 6.37 8.19 0.06
CA CYS A 70 5.73 9.43 0.51
C CYS A 70 4.32 9.19 1.03
N MET A 71 3.49 8.43 0.31
CA MET A 71 2.12 8.15 0.73
C MET A 71 2.08 7.39 2.05
N ILE A 72 2.91 6.36 2.21
CA ILE A 72 3.01 5.61 3.47
C ILE A 72 3.49 6.53 4.60
N TYR A 73 4.49 7.38 4.36
CA TYR A 73 5.01 8.32 5.33
C TYR A 73 3.97 9.34 5.79
N LEU A 74 3.25 9.97 4.85
CA LEU A 74 2.23 10.97 5.16
C LEU A 74 1.09 10.40 6.01
N ILE A 75 0.71 9.15 5.78
CA ILE A 75 -0.38 8.51 6.52
C ILE A 75 0.10 8.01 7.88
N ARG A 76 1.24 7.30 7.90
CA ARG A 76 1.71 6.59 9.10
C ARG A 76 2.46 7.50 10.07
N GLU A 77 3.28 8.40 9.58
CA GLU A 77 4.15 9.23 10.43
C GLU A 77 3.57 10.63 10.66
N ILE A 78 2.91 11.20 9.65
CA ILE A 78 2.33 12.55 9.73
C ILE A 78 0.85 12.52 10.13
N GLY A 79 0.12 11.44 9.84
CA GLY A 79 -1.30 11.32 10.17
C GLY A 79 -2.23 12.10 9.24
N ILE A 80 -1.83 12.32 7.98
CA ILE A 80 -2.68 12.98 6.98
C ILE A 80 -3.92 12.10 6.69
N PRO A 81 -5.14 12.68 6.68
CA PRO A 81 -6.34 11.94 6.33
C PRO A 81 -6.32 11.46 4.88
N LEU A 82 -6.86 10.27 4.65
CA LEU A 82 -7.16 9.77 3.31
C LEU A 82 -8.43 10.43 2.79
N ILE A 83 -8.38 11.00 1.60
CA ILE A 83 -9.57 11.59 0.97
C ILE A 83 -10.28 10.52 0.15
N SER A 84 -11.49 10.15 0.56
CA SER A 84 -12.40 9.29 -0.19
C SER A 84 -13.30 10.13 -1.07
N PHE A 85 -13.34 9.75 -2.35
CA PHE A 85 -14.14 10.43 -3.35
C PHE A 85 -15.50 9.75 -3.54
N PRO A 86 -16.58 10.51 -3.81
CA PRO A 86 -17.91 9.96 -3.98
C PRO A 86 -17.95 9.01 -5.18
N LYS A 87 -18.73 7.93 -5.06
CA LYS A 87 -18.88 6.87 -6.08
C LYS A 87 -19.40 7.41 -7.42
N GLU A 88 -20.18 8.48 -7.37
CA GLU A 88 -20.76 9.15 -8.53
C GLU A 88 -19.84 10.26 -9.04
N ARG A 89 -18.68 9.85 -9.55
CA ARG A 89 -17.79 10.78 -10.26
C ARG A 89 -17.84 10.52 -11.75
N LYS A 90 -18.27 11.54 -12.50
CA LYS A 90 -17.98 11.68 -13.94
C LYS A 90 -16.53 12.12 -14.19
N THR A 91 -15.57 11.76 -13.32
CA THR A 91 -14.18 12.15 -13.51
C THR A 91 -13.46 11.06 -14.28
N SER A 92 -12.82 11.42 -15.40
CA SER A 92 -11.90 10.54 -16.13
C SER A 92 -10.60 10.26 -15.36
N PHE A 93 -10.41 10.91 -14.20
CA PHE A 93 -9.24 10.75 -13.35
C PHE A 93 -9.30 9.42 -12.60
N ILE A 94 -8.42 8.49 -12.97
CA ILE A 94 -8.15 7.25 -12.25
C ILE A 94 -6.90 7.48 -11.39
N PRO A 95 -6.95 7.23 -10.07
CA PRO A 95 -5.76 7.37 -9.22
C PRO A 95 -4.67 6.43 -9.72
N ASN A 96 -3.45 6.97 -9.89
CA ASN A 96 -2.29 6.15 -10.26
C ASN A 96 -1.81 5.27 -9.11
N MET A 97 -2.19 5.59 -7.87
CA MET A 97 -1.86 4.83 -6.67
C MET A 97 -3.09 4.64 -5.80
N LEU A 98 -3.22 3.46 -5.21
CA LEU A 98 -4.31 3.08 -4.31
C LEU A 98 -3.74 2.46 -3.04
N ILE A 99 -4.50 2.50 -1.96
CA ILE A 99 -4.06 2.07 -0.64
C ILE A 99 -5.08 1.14 0.01
N ALA A 100 -4.59 0.12 0.71
CA ALA A 100 -5.36 -0.70 1.62
C ALA A 100 -4.59 -0.90 2.93
N ILE A 101 -5.35 -1.03 4.03
CA ILE A 101 -4.81 -1.26 5.37
C ILE A 101 -5.55 -2.43 5.98
N GLY A 102 -4.80 -3.37 6.56
CA GLY A 102 -5.34 -4.52 7.27
C GLY A 102 -4.35 -5.67 7.39
N LYS A 103 -4.62 -6.64 8.25
CA LYS A 103 -3.77 -7.82 8.49
C LYS A 103 -3.68 -8.76 7.28
N HIS A 104 -4.73 -8.81 6.47
CA HIS A 104 -4.81 -9.65 5.27
C HIS A 104 -5.41 -8.83 4.14
N ILE A 105 -4.68 -8.72 3.03
CA ILE A 105 -5.07 -7.94 1.85
C ILE A 105 -5.03 -8.84 0.63
N ILE A 106 -6.14 -8.88 -0.11
CA ILE A 106 -6.29 -9.62 -1.37
C ILE A 106 -6.09 -8.65 -2.53
N LEU A 107 -5.10 -8.91 -3.37
CA LEU A 107 -4.83 -8.13 -4.56
C LEU A 107 -5.71 -8.61 -5.71
N THR A 108 -6.44 -7.69 -6.35
CA THR A 108 -7.33 -8.06 -7.45
C THR A 108 -7.45 -7.01 -8.55
N THR A 109 -7.71 -7.48 -9.77
CA THR A 109 -8.13 -6.68 -10.93
C THR A 109 -9.64 -6.60 -11.09
N LYS A 110 -10.41 -7.30 -10.23
CA LYS A 110 -11.88 -7.46 -10.35
C LYS A 110 -12.68 -6.33 -9.69
N ILE A 111 -12.00 -5.34 -9.14
CA ILE A 111 -12.63 -4.12 -8.60
C ILE A 111 -12.15 -2.94 -9.42
N GLU A 112 -13.04 -1.98 -9.66
CA GLU A 112 -12.66 -0.73 -10.31
C GLU A 112 -11.77 0.09 -9.35
N PRO A 113 -10.69 0.73 -9.84
CA PRO A 113 -9.91 1.69 -9.07
C PRO A 113 -10.81 2.75 -8.39
N GLY A 114 -10.64 2.98 -7.08
CA GLY A 114 -11.48 3.91 -6.32
C GLY A 114 -12.80 3.31 -5.82
N LYS A 115 -13.06 2.02 -6.06
CA LYS A 115 -14.16 1.25 -5.46
C LYS A 115 -13.64 0.15 -4.54
N GLU A 116 -12.62 0.48 -3.75
CA GLU A 116 -12.00 -0.46 -2.81
C GLU A 116 -13.04 -1.05 -1.87
N ARG A 117 -12.90 -2.35 -1.61
CA ARG A 117 -13.67 -3.10 -0.62
C ARG A 117 -12.74 -3.42 0.54
N GLN A 118 -13.30 -3.66 1.71
CA GLN A 118 -12.50 -4.08 2.88
C GLN A 118 -11.58 -5.24 2.50
N ASN A 119 -10.31 -5.14 2.90
CA ASN A 119 -9.28 -6.16 2.67
C ASN A 119 -9.00 -6.48 1.18
N MET A 120 -9.42 -5.63 0.24
CA MET A 120 -9.14 -5.79 -1.19
C MET A 120 -8.43 -4.55 -1.74
N LEU A 121 -7.38 -4.77 -2.53
CA LEU A 121 -6.64 -3.68 -3.19
C LEU A 121 -6.65 -3.89 -4.70
N CYS A 122 -7.04 -2.86 -5.44
CA CYS A 122 -6.98 -2.89 -6.91
C CYS A 122 -5.52 -2.78 -7.35
N VAL A 123 -5.10 -3.61 -8.30
CA VAL A 123 -3.70 -3.73 -8.69
C VAL A 123 -3.52 -3.88 -10.21
N ALA A 124 -2.28 -3.70 -10.67
CA ALA A 124 -1.88 -4.11 -12.01
C ALA A 124 -2.02 -5.64 -12.17
N LYS A 125 -2.20 -6.09 -13.43
CA LYS A 125 -2.44 -7.50 -13.77
C LYS A 125 -1.39 -8.47 -13.25
N ASP A 126 -0.16 -8.01 -13.07
CA ASP A 126 0.94 -8.84 -12.57
C ASP A 126 0.66 -9.37 -11.15
N PHE A 127 -0.14 -8.64 -10.36
CA PHE A 127 -0.33 -8.93 -8.94
C PHE A 127 -1.69 -9.58 -8.64
N ASP A 128 -2.48 -9.94 -9.67
CA ASP A 128 -3.82 -10.47 -9.48
C ASP A 128 -3.82 -11.81 -8.72
N ASN A 129 -4.67 -11.93 -7.71
CA ASN A 129 -4.80 -13.08 -6.80
C ASN A 129 -3.58 -13.33 -5.88
N ILE A 130 -2.69 -12.36 -5.73
CA ILE A 130 -1.72 -12.39 -4.61
C ILE A 130 -2.46 -12.06 -3.32
N GLU A 131 -2.13 -12.78 -2.26
CA GLU A 131 -2.51 -12.40 -0.90
C GLU A 131 -1.29 -11.87 -0.13
N ILE A 132 -1.48 -10.76 0.57
CA ILE A 132 -0.51 -10.21 1.52
C ILE A 132 -1.04 -10.47 2.92
N ILE A 133 -0.26 -11.19 3.74
CA ILE A 133 -0.64 -11.53 5.11
C ILE A 133 0.45 -11.05 6.05
N SER A 134 0.07 -10.28 7.05
CA SER A 134 0.94 -9.91 8.15
C SER A 134 1.01 -11.03 9.18
N ASN A 135 2.23 -11.40 9.57
CA ASN A 135 2.50 -12.41 10.58
C ASN A 135 3.69 -11.97 11.47
N ASN A 136 3.39 -11.27 12.57
CA ASN A 136 4.36 -10.72 13.51
C ASN A 136 5.36 -9.80 12.78
N GLU A 137 6.63 -10.21 12.70
CA GLU A 137 7.68 -9.46 12.00
C GLU A 137 7.74 -9.71 10.49
N ASN A 138 6.94 -10.63 9.98
CA ASN A 138 7.01 -11.07 8.59
C ASN A 138 5.80 -10.63 7.78
N ILE A 139 6.06 -10.35 6.50
CA ILE A 139 5.07 -10.24 5.44
C ILE A 139 5.10 -11.53 4.65
N ILE A 140 3.95 -12.20 4.55
CA ILE A 140 3.78 -13.42 3.75
C ILE A 140 3.07 -13.04 2.45
N LEU A 141 3.70 -13.38 1.32
CA LEU A 141 3.11 -13.28 -0.01
C LEU A 141 2.71 -14.68 -0.49
N LYS A 142 1.43 -14.86 -0.82
CA LYS A 142 0.93 -16.10 -1.43
C LYS A 142 0.59 -15.87 -2.90
N GLY A 143 0.90 -16.84 -3.75
CA GLY A 143 0.55 -16.81 -5.18
C GLY A 143 1.54 -16.08 -6.08
N ILE A 144 2.80 -15.97 -5.65
CA ILE A 144 3.85 -15.24 -6.39
C ILE A 144 4.55 -16.07 -7.48
N ASP A 145 4.25 -17.38 -7.53
CA ASP A 145 4.83 -18.40 -8.41
C ASP A 145 4.63 -18.12 -9.90
N LYS A 146 3.66 -17.26 -10.23
CA LYS A 146 3.27 -16.96 -11.60
C LYS A 146 3.90 -15.67 -12.16
N ILE A 147 4.79 -15.01 -11.43
CA ILE A 147 5.12 -13.60 -11.71
C ILE A 147 6.63 -13.38 -11.73
N LYS A 148 7.11 -12.71 -12.79
CA LYS A 148 8.48 -12.17 -12.85
C LYS A 148 8.53 -10.85 -12.08
N VAL A 149 8.58 -10.93 -10.75
CA VAL A 149 8.74 -9.75 -9.90
C VAL A 149 10.18 -9.57 -9.44
N LYS A 150 10.59 -8.30 -9.30
CA LYS A 150 11.79 -7.95 -8.52
C LYS A 150 11.34 -7.47 -7.16
N MET A 151 11.92 -8.03 -6.11
CA MET A 151 11.62 -7.69 -4.73
C MET A 151 12.85 -7.12 -4.05
N PHE A 152 12.69 -5.96 -3.43
CA PHE A 152 13.75 -5.30 -2.68
C PHE A 152 13.16 -4.43 -1.57
N LYS A 153 13.98 -4.12 -0.57
CA LYS A 153 13.57 -3.27 0.54
C LYS A 153 14.17 -1.89 0.38
N ILE A 154 13.41 -0.89 0.77
CA ILE A 154 13.91 0.47 0.98
C ILE A 154 13.63 0.87 2.42
N SER A 155 14.50 1.69 3.00
CA SER A 155 14.17 2.39 4.25
C SER A 155 13.31 3.61 3.92
N GLN A 156 12.31 3.88 4.74
CA GLN A 156 11.56 5.13 4.65
C GLN A 156 12.51 6.31 4.78
N PHE A 157 12.31 7.32 3.93
CA PHE A 157 13.14 8.52 3.89
C PHE A 157 13.07 9.22 5.25
N HIS A 158 14.16 9.19 6.02
CA HIS A 158 14.47 10.31 6.88
C HIS A 158 14.93 11.43 5.95
N ILE A 159 14.10 12.46 5.75
CA ILE A 159 14.60 13.72 5.19
C ILE A 159 15.63 14.22 6.21
N GLN A 160 16.90 13.90 5.98
CA GLN A 160 17.99 14.44 6.77
C GLN A 160 18.06 15.93 6.46
N TYR A 161 17.55 16.75 7.38
CA TYR A 161 17.83 18.18 7.36
C TYR A 161 19.33 18.36 7.50
N LYS A 162 20.02 18.66 6.39
CA LYS A 162 21.34 19.29 6.45
C LYS A 162 21.10 20.72 6.94
N ASN A 163 21.17 20.89 8.26
CA ASN A 163 21.28 22.21 8.86
C ASN A 163 22.63 22.81 8.45
N ASN A 164 22.62 23.59 7.36
CA ASN A 164 23.69 24.54 7.09
C ASN A 164 23.28 25.86 7.77
N TYR A 165 23.56 25.96 9.07
CA TYR A 165 23.65 27.25 9.74
C TYR A 165 24.94 27.95 9.30
#